data_AF-A0A3R6U3U9-F1
#
_entry.id   AF-A0A3R6U3U9-F1
#
_cell.length_a   1.000
_cell.length_b   1.000
_cell.length_c   1.000
_cell.angle_alpha   90.00
_cell.angle_beta   90.00
_cell.angle_gamma   90.00
#
_symmetry.space_group_name_H-M   'P 1'
#
loop_
_entity.id
_entity.type
_entity.pdbx_description
1 polymer ?
#
loop_
_entity_poly.entity_id
_entity_poly.type
_entity_poly.pdbx_seq_one_letter_code
_entity_poly.pdbx_strand_id
1 'polypeptide(L)'
;MIDMYNKKGLLGEKSKCFLGELTDYDGLIKGVKITLLLRSGNITLKDDVRNIKSYFDKNLYRFLDKPHSNLFFDVIINQLAYPMHSNVKCNFRYSYTAKTTKMYTDVTVYDECRYIYEWLPGLHQIVSSFENLSWQYVFRFALDGLIKMRQNYNNEFFFQGSIVSSSVEGFESKKLEERINLD
;
A
#
# COMPACT_ATOMS: atom_id res chain seq x y z
N MET A 1 22.70 -19.73 12.23
CA MET A 1 23.31 -18.56 12.90
C MET A 1 22.72 -18.32 14.30
N ILE A 2 21.39 -18.36 14.46
CA ILE A 2 20.68 -18.19 15.74
C ILE A 2 21.16 -19.15 16.84
N ASP A 3 21.37 -20.43 16.52
CA ASP A 3 21.91 -21.41 17.48
C ASP A 3 23.29 -21.04 18.04
N MET A 4 24.10 -20.34 17.25
CA MET A 4 25.42 -19.88 17.67
C MET A 4 25.32 -18.69 18.64
N TYR A 5 24.35 -17.79 18.41
CA TYR A 5 24.07 -16.64 19.31
C TYR A 5 23.37 -17.10 20.60
N ASN A 6 22.50 -18.10 20.52
CA ASN A 6 21.88 -18.76 21.67
C ASN A 6 22.94 -19.47 22.53
N LYS A 7 23.86 -20.24 21.93
CA LYS A 7 24.96 -20.90 22.64
C LYS A 7 25.95 -19.92 23.29
N LYS A 8 26.09 -18.71 22.74
CA LYS A 8 26.95 -17.65 23.30
C LYS A 8 26.25 -16.75 24.31
N GLY A 9 24.98 -17.00 24.64
CA GLY A 9 24.23 -16.21 25.63
C GLY A 9 23.97 -14.75 25.23
N LEU A 10 24.11 -14.40 23.95
CA LEU A 10 24.05 -13.02 23.46
C LEU A 10 22.61 -12.51 23.23
N LEU A 11 21.61 -13.38 23.35
CA LEU A 11 20.20 -13.05 23.10
C LEU A 11 19.41 -13.06 24.40
N GLY A 12 18.82 -11.92 24.76
CA GLY A 12 17.86 -11.81 25.87
C GLY A 12 16.49 -12.42 25.52
N GLU A 13 15.61 -12.59 26.51
CA GLU A 13 14.28 -13.22 26.31
C GLU A 13 13.44 -12.54 25.23
N LYS A 14 13.37 -11.20 25.23
CA LYS A 14 12.63 -10.45 24.21
C LYS A 14 13.16 -10.70 22.80
N SER A 15 14.48 -10.76 22.64
CA SER A 15 15.12 -11.05 21.36
C SER A 15 14.83 -12.47 20.90
N LYS A 16 14.72 -13.44 21.82
CA LYS A 16 14.33 -14.82 21.51
C LYS A 16 12.87 -14.91 21.06
N CYS A 17 11.96 -14.22 21.72
CA CYS A 17 10.56 -14.15 21.28
C CYS A 17 10.42 -13.54 19.88
N PHE A 18 11.06 -12.38 19.65
CA PHE A 18 11.05 -11.72 18.33
C PHE A 18 11.63 -12.60 17.22
N LEU A 19 12.76 -13.27 17.48
CA LEU A 19 13.36 -14.21 16.53
C LEU A 19 12.54 -15.49 16.35
N GLY A 20 11.73 -15.88 17.32
CA GLY A 20 10.81 -17.01 17.22
C GLY A 20 9.58 -16.73 16.34
N GLU A 21 9.13 -15.48 16.28
CA GLU A 21 8.07 -15.04 15.35
C GLU A 21 8.57 -14.93 13.91
N LEU A 22 9.86 -14.60 13.73
CA LEU A 22 10.53 -14.59 12.44
C LEU A 22 10.92 -16.02 12.04
N THR A 23 9.96 -16.75 11.48
CA THR A 23 10.10 -18.16 11.07
C THR A 23 11.33 -18.50 10.21
N ASP A 24 11.96 -17.52 9.53
CA ASP A 24 13.21 -17.72 8.79
C ASP A 24 14.13 -16.47 8.79
N TYR A 25 15.19 -16.52 9.62
CA TYR A 25 16.20 -15.47 9.71
C TYR A 25 17.07 -15.34 8.45
N ASP A 26 17.34 -16.46 7.76
CA ASP A 26 18.09 -16.42 6.51
C ASP A 26 17.25 -15.74 5.42
N GLY A 27 15.93 -15.99 5.43
CA GLY A 27 14.94 -15.25 4.65
C GLY A 27 14.95 -13.75 4.93
N LEU A 28 15.03 -13.34 6.20
CA LEU A 28 15.11 -11.93 6.58
C LEU A 28 16.42 -11.26 6.12
N ILE A 29 17.57 -11.89 6.36
CA ILE A 29 18.86 -11.38 5.87
C ILE A 29 18.86 -11.31 4.34
N LYS A 30 18.31 -12.32 3.66
CA LYS A 30 18.16 -12.34 2.22
C LYS A 30 17.27 -11.18 1.75
N GLY A 31 16.16 -10.92 2.43
CA GLY A 31 15.28 -9.77 2.19
C GLY A 31 16.02 -8.43 2.33
N VAL A 32 16.69 -8.21 3.46
CA VAL A 32 17.47 -6.99 3.71
C VAL A 32 18.59 -6.82 2.67
N LYS A 33 19.27 -7.90 2.32
CA LYS A 33 20.31 -7.89 1.26
C LYS A 33 19.72 -7.51 -0.09
N ILE A 34 18.56 -8.07 -0.47
CA ILE A 34 17.85 -7.70 -1.69
C ILE A 34 17.49 -6.21 -1.66
N THR A 35 16.93 -5.70 -0.57
CA THR A 35 16.59 -4.27 -0.42
C THR A 35 17.80 -3.35 -0.54
N LEU A 36 18.93 -3.72 0.08
CA LEU A 36 20.18 -2.96 -0.03
C LEU A 36 20.72 -2.97 -1.47
N LEU A 37 20.71 -4.13 -2.13
CA LEU A 37 21.15 -4.27 -3.52
C LEU A 37 20.22 -3.53 -4.50
N LEU A 38 18.92 -3.50 -4.24
CA LEU A 38 17.95 -2.69 -4.99
C LEU A 38 18.28 -1.20 -4.85
N ARG A 39 18.54 -0.75 -3.60
CA ARG A 39 18.84 0.66 -3.31
C ARG A 39 20.18 1.12 -3.89
N SER A 40 21.17 0.23 -3.93
CA SER A 40 22.48 0.51 -4.53
C SER A 40 22.48 0.39 -6.06
N GLY A 41 21.35 0.04 -6.68
CA GLY A 41 21.22 -0.11 -8.14
C GLY A 41 21.94 -1.33 -8.72
N ASN A 42 22.39 -2.26 -7.87
CA ASN A 42 23.19 -3.41 -8.28
C ASN A 42 22.37 -4.64 -8.67
N ILE A 43 21.04 -4.57 -8.62
CA ILE A 43 20.16 -5.63 -9.13
C ILE A 43 19.72 -5.30 -10.54
N THR A 44 20.02 -6.21 -11.45
CA THR A 44 19.42 -6.23 -12.78
C THR A 44 17.98 -6.71 -12.67
N LEU A 45 17.03 -5.79 -12.85
CA LEU A 45 15.62 -6.14 -13.02
C LEU A 45 15.46 -7.04 -14.25
N LYS A 46 14.54 -8.01 -14.16
CA LYS A 46 14.11 -8.82 -15.30
C LYS A 46 13.59 -7.88 -16.41
N ASP A 47 13.85 -8.22 -17.67
CA ASP A 47 13.54 -7.34 -18.80
C ASP A 47 12.05 -6.97 -18.87
N ASP A 48 11.14 -7.90 -18.55
CA ASP A 48 9.70 -7.63 -18.46
C ASP A 48 9.39 -6.47 -17.51
N VAL A 49 9.98 -6.49 -16.31
CA VAL A 49 9.79 -5.48 -15.27
C VAL A 49 10.40 -4.14 -15.69
N ARG A 50 11.55 -4.17 -16.37
CA ARG A 50 12.20 -2.97 -16.91
C ARG A 50 11.36 -2.33 -18.02
N ASN A 51 10.78 -3.14 -18.89
CA ASN A 51 9.91 -2.69 -19.98
C ASN A 51 8.64 -2.05 -19.43
N ILE A 52 8.01 -2.69 -18.45
CA ILE A 52 6.85 -2.15 -17.73
C ILE A 52 7.20 -0.81 -17.10
N LYS A 53 8.29 -0.73 -16.33
CA LYS A 53 8.73 0.54 -15.71
C LYS A 53 8.85 1.67 -16.74
N SER A 54 9.59 1.40 -17.84
CA SER A 54 9.80 2.37 -18.92
C SER A 54 8.50 2.79 -19.60
N TYR A 55 7.54 1.87 -19.78
CA TYR A 55 6.24 2.16 -20.37
C TYR A 55 5.43 3.13 -19.49
N PHE A 56 5.32 2.84 -18.19
CA PHE A 56 4.52 3.64 -17.27
C PHE A 56 5.10 5.07 -17.09
N ASP A 57 6.43 5.21 -17.07
CA ASP A 57 7.09 6.52 -16.93
C ASP A 57 6.95 7.43 -18.17
N LYS A 58 6.74 6.85 -19.36
CA LYS A 58 6.71 7.59 -20.64
C LYS A 58 5.31 7.81 -21.21
N ASN A 59 4.43 6.81 -21.16
CA ASN A 59 3.27 6.74 -22.05
C ASN A 59 1.91 7.10 -21.39
N LEU A 60 1.88 7.33 -20.08
CA LEU A 60 0.61 7.42 -19.32
C LEU A 60 0.19 8.84 -18.87
N TYR A 61 0.83 9.89 -19.38
CA TYR A 61 0.44 11.26 -19.02
C TYR A 61 -0.82 11.70 -19.77
N ARG A 62 -1.96 11.74 -19.07
CA ARG A 62 -3.25 12.19 -19.61
C ARG A 62 -4.07 13.06 -18.64
N PHE A 63 -3.73 13.05 -17.35
CA PHE A 63 -4.54 13.64 -16.27
C PHE A 63 -3.67 14.51 -15.36
N LEU A 64 -4.24 14.96 -14.23
CA LEU A 64 -3.58 15.86 -13.26
C LEU A 64 -2.19 15.34 -12.87
N ASP A 65 -2.12 14.17 -12.21
CA ASP A 65 -0.84 13.57 -11.87
C ASP A 65 -0.28 12.73 -13.01
N LYS A 66 1.03 12.86 -13.21
CA LYS A 66 1.80 11.91 -14.01
C LYS A 66 2.03 10.65 -13.18
N PRO A 67 1.46 9.50 -13.58
CA PRO A 67 1.66 8.28 -12.83
C PRO A 67 3.11 7.86 -12.97
N HIS A 68 3.77 7.65 -11.84
CA HIS A 68 5.12 7.11 -11.78
C HIS A 68 5.04 5.58 -11.74
N SER A 69 6.08 4.88 -12.21
CA SER A 69 6.13 3.41 -12.14
C SER A 69 5.87 2.83 -10.75
N ASN A 70 6.20 3.59 -9.70
CA ASN A 70 6.00 3.19 -8.30
C ASN A 70 4.53 2.98 -7.96
N LEU A 71 3.63 3.87 -8.41
CA LEU A 71 2.18 3.72 -8.22
C LEU A 71 1.71 2.35 -8.70
N PHE A 72 2.24 1.93 -9.84
CA PHE A 72 1.88 0.68 -10.46
C PHE A 72 2.49 -0.54 -9.73
N PHE A 73 3.76 -0.45 -9.30
CA PHE A 73 4.36 -1.50 -8.48
C PHE A 73 3.63 -1.67 -7.15
N ASP A 74 3.20 -0.58 -6.51
CA ASP A 74 2.37 -0.65 -5.31
C ASP A 74 1.11 -1.48 -5.57
N VAL A 75 0.45 -1.28 -6.71
CA VAL A 75 -0.77 -2.03 -7.06
C VAL A 75 -0.49 -3.51 -7.34
N ILE A 76 0.60 -3.85 -8.03
CA ILE A 76 0.95 -5.26 -8.26
C ILE A 76 1.31 -5.96 -6.95
N ILE A 77 2.15 -5.34 -6.13
CA ILE A 77 2.56 -5.92 -4.83
C ILE A 77 1.31 -6.20 -4.01
N ASN A 78 0.38 -5.26 -4.01
CA ASN A 78 -0.93 -5.42 -3.42
C ASN A 78 -1.74 -6.57 -4.05
N GLN A 79 -1.81 -6.70 -5.38
CA GLN A 79 -2.48 -7.86 -5.99
C GLN A 79 -1.93 -9.20 -5.48
N LEU A 80 -0.62 -9.29 -5.22
CA LEU A 80 0.04 -10.49 -4.70
C LEU A 80 -0.11 -10.66 -3.17
N ALA A 81 -0.19 -9.55 -2.43
CA ALA A 81 -0.18 -9.53 -0.97
C ALA A 81 -1.59 -9.53 -0.34
N TYR A 82 -2.65 -9.39 -1.14
CA TYR A 82 -4.06 -9.35 -0.68
C TYR A 82 -4.31 -8.24 0.35
N PRO A 83 -4.13 -6.94 -0.01
CA PRO A 83 -4.22 -5.86 0.94
C PRO A 83 -5.64 -5.62 1.40
N MET A 84 -5.71 -5.10 2.61
CA MET A 84 -6.91 -4.58 3.23
C MET A 84 -6.75 -3.06 3.34
N HIS A 85 -7.60 -2.30 2.64
CA HIS A 85 -7.57 -0.84 2.63
C HIS A 85 -8.60 -0.26 3.58
N SER A 86 -8.19 0.72 4.38
CA SER A 86 -9.10 1.38 5.31
C SER A 86 -10.18 2.16 4.58
N ASN A 87 -11.45 1.90 4.91
CA ASN A 87 -12.58 2.67 4.41
C ASN A 87 -12.94 3.76 5.41
N VAL A 88 -12.39 4.95 5.17
CA VAL A 88 -12.56 6.13 6.05
C VAL A 88 -14.02 6.52 6.26
N LYS A 89 -14.91 6.27 5.29
CA LYS A 89 -16.35 6.58 5.42
C LYS A 89 -17.10 5.63 6.34
N CYS A 90 -16.57 4.42 6.56
CA CYS A 90 -17.20 3.41 7.40
C CYS A 90 -16.50 3.27 8.75
N ASN A 91 -15.61 4.22 9.09
CA ASN A 91 -14.92 4.24 10.37
C ASN A 91 -15.80 4.92 11.42
N PHE A 92 -15.96 4.28 12.57
CA PHE A 92 -16.72 4.83 13.68
C PHE A 92 -15.78 5.25 14.81
N ARG A 93 -16.03 6.42 15.39
CA ARG A 93 -15.17 6.97 16.44
C ARG A 93 -16.03 7.39 17.62
N TYR A 94 -15.73 6.82 18.78
CA TYR A 94 -16.49 7.03 20.00
C TYR A 94 -15.60 7.59 21.11
N SER A 95 -16.14 8.46 21.95
CA SER A 95 -15.61 8.78 23.27
C SER A 95 -16.64 8.52 24.34
N TYR A 96 -16.18 8.11 25.51
CA TYR A 96 -17.01 8.04 26.71
C TYR A 96 -16.15 8.28 27.96
N THR A 97 -16.77 8.62 29.08
CA THR A 97 -16.11 8.91 30.34
C THR A 97 -16.27 7.72 31.29
N ALA A 98 -15.20 6.96 31.46
CA ALA A 98 -15.16 5.86 32.42
C ALA A 98 -14.75 6.40 33.80
N LYS A 99 -15.72 6.53 34.71
CA LYS A 99 -15.55 7.11 36.07
C LYS A 99 -15.09 8.57 35.99
N THR A 100 -13.80 8.80 35.81
CA THR A 100 -13.16 10.12 35.72
C THR A 100 -12.26 10.28 34.49
N THR A 101 -12.03 9.19 33.73
CA THR A 101 -11.10 9.19 32.60
C THR A 101 -11.86 9.19 31.28
N LYS A 102 -11.52 10.10 30.38
CA LYS A 102 -12.05 10.11 29.02
C LYS A 102 -11.38 9.01 28.18
N MET A 103 -12.17 8.06 27.74
CA MET A 103 -11.79 6.92 26.92
C MET A 103 -12.13 7.18 25.45
N TYR A 104 -11.36 6.57 24.56
CA TYR A 104 -11.51 6.72 23.11
C TYR A 104 -11.53 5.33 22.46
N THR A 105 -12.45 5.13 21.52
CA THR A 105 -12.58 3.88 20.77
C THR A 105 -12.81 4.20 19.31
N ASP A 106 -11.85 3.84 18.46
CA ASP A 106 -11.93 4.04 17.02
C ASP A 106 -12.05 2.65 16.36
N VAL A 107 -13.15 2.39 15.66
CA VAL A 107 -13.43 1.18 14.89
C VAL A 107 -13.10 1.46 13.43
N THR A 108 -12.10 0.77 12.90
CA THR A 108 -11.65 0.94 11.52
C THR A 108 -12.10 -0.23 10.66
N VAL A 109 -12.84 0.05 9.59
CA VAL A 109 -13.29 -0.97 8.64
C VAL A 109 -12.27 -1.07 7.50
N TYR A 110 -11.92 -2.30 7.15
CA TYR A 110 -11.05 -2.57 6.02
C TYR A 110 -11.81 -3.28 4.91
N ASP A 111 -11.53 -2.88 3.67
CA ASP A 111 -12.07 -3.46 2.45
C ASP A 111 -10.92 -3.99 1.58
N GLU A 112 -11.11 -5.15 0.98
CA GLU A 112 -10.15 -5.77 0.06
C GLU A 112 -10.05 -5.02 -1.28
N CYS A 113 -11.04 -4.15 -1.58
CA CYS A 113 -11.11 -3.40 -2.85
C CYS A 113 -10.91 -4.30 -4.07
N ARG A 114 -11.54 -5.49 -4.02
CA ARG A 114 -11.33 -6.59 -4.95
C ARG A 114 -11.56 -6.18 -6.42
N TYR A 115 -12.48 -5.26 -6.67
CA TYR A 115 -12.78 -4.69 -7.98
C TYR A 115 -11.56 -4.05 -8.68
N ILE A 116 -10.59 -3.52 -7.94
CA ILE A 116 -9.35 -2.94 -8.53
C ILE A 116 -8.38 -4.06 -8.90
N TYR A 117 -8.20 -5.02 -8.00
CA TYR A 117 -7.15 -6.04 -8.10
C TYR A 117 -7.53 -7.22 -8.99
N GLU A 118 -8.80 -7.59 -9.05
CA GLU A 118 -9.32 -8.58 -10.00
C GLU A 118 -9.31 -8.04 -11.43
N TRP A 119 -9.49 -6.73 -11.60
CA TRP A 119 -9.37 -6.12 -12.91
C TRP A 119 -7.93 -6.07 -13.39
N LEU A 120 -6.92 -6.04 -12.50
CA LEU A 120 -5.52 -5.95 -12.91
C LEU A 120 -5.05 -7.24 -13.64
N PRO A 121 -4.53 -7.14 -14.88
CA PRO A 121 -4.09 -8.30 -15.64
C PRO A 121 -2.80 -8.85 -15.04
N GLY A 122 -2.44 -10.07 -15.43
CA GLY A 122 -1.15 -10.64 -15.07
C GLY A 122 0.01 -9.75 -15.53
N LEU A 123 1.11 -9.77 -14.76
CA LEU A 123 2.28 -8.90 -14.98
C LEU A 123 2.82 -8.97 -16.42
N HIS A 124 2.77 -10.14 -17.06
CA HIS A 124 3.22 -10.35 -18.45
C HIS A 124 2.29 -9.71 -19.50
N GLN A 125 1.01 -9.51 -19.20
CA GLN A 125 0.00 -8.94 -20.11
C GLN A 125 -0.28 -7.45 -19.84
N ILE A 126 0.43 -6.86 -18.87
CA ILE A 126 0.04 -5.55 -18.38
C ILE A 126 0.30 -4.44 -19.41
N VAL A 127 1.42 -4.50 -20.12
CA VAL A 127 1.75 -3.51 -21.16
C VAL A 127 0.69 -3.54 -22.27
N SER A 128 0.35 -4.73 -22.78
CA SER A 128 -0.65 -4.88 -23.84
C SER A 128 -2.06 -4.47 -23.39
N SER A 129 -2.43 -4.73 -22.13
CA SER A 129 -3.75 -4.34 -21.61
C SER A 129 -3.87 -2.83 -21.45
N PHE A 130 -2.80 -2.20 -20.96
CA PHE A 130 -2.74 -0.76 -20.81
C PHE A 130 -2.55 -0.03 -22.15
N GLU A 131 -2.25 -0.67 -23.29
CA GLU A 131 -2.32 0.02 -24.60
C GLU A 131 -3.73 0.50 -24.93
N ASN A 132 -4.76 -0.15 -24.38
CA ASN A 132 -6.14 0.30 -24.50
C ASN A 132 -6.43 1.49 -23.57
N LEU A 133 -6.69 2.67 -24.16
CA LEU A 133 -6.99 3.90 -23.40
C LEU A 133 -8.18 3.75 -22.45
N SER A 134 -9.27 3.11 -22.88
CA SER A 134 -10.46 2.92 -22.04
C SER A 134 -10.10 2.17 -20.76
N TRP A 135 -9.22 1.18 -20.91
CA TRP A 135 -8.74 0.36 -19.83
C TRP A 135 -7.85 1.16 -18.86
N GLN A 136 -6.94 1.98 -19.39
CA GLN A 136 -6.15 2.92 -18.59
C GLN A 136 -7.06 3.86 -17.78
N TYR A 137 -8.12 4.38 -18.39
CA TYR A 137 -9.04 5.31 -17.75
C TYR A 137 -9.78 4.66 -16.60
N VAL A 138 -10.45 3.53 -16.82
CA VAL A 138 -11.20 2.85 -15.76
C VAL A 138 -10.30 2.49 -14.58
N PHE A 139 -9.13 1.91 -14.87
CA PHE A 139 -8.18 1.54 -13.82
C PHE A 139 -7.71 2.74 -13.01
N ARG A 140 -7.32 3.83 -13.68
CA ARG A 140 -6.86 5.03 -12.99
C ARG A 140 -8.00 5.62 -12.17
N PHE A 141 -9.22 5.78 -12.70
CA PHE A 141 -10.35 6.34 -11.94
C PHE A 141 -10.70 5.51 -10.70
N ALA A 142 -10.60 4.18 -10.79
CA ALA A 142 -10.77 3.32 -9.62
C ALA A 142 -9.66 3.56 -8.57
N LEU A 143 -8.40 3.69 -8.99
CA LEU A 143 -7.29 4.04 -8.10
C LEU A 143 -7.43 5.42 -7.47
N ASP A 144 -7.90 6.42 -8.20
CA ASP A 144 -8.12 7.78 -7.68
C ASP A 144 -9.11 7.75 -6.50
N GLY A 145 -10.18 6.96 -6.61
CA GLY A 145 -11.11 6.72 -5.50
C GLY A 145 -10.44 6.09 -4.27
N LEU A 146 -9.60 5.07 -4.49
CA LEU A 146 -8.84 4.42 -3.42
C LEU A 146 -7.87 5.39 -2.72
N ILE A 147 -7.13 6.18 -3.50
CA ILE A 147 -6.18 7.18 -3.01
C ILE A 147 -6.90 8.23 -2.17
N LYS A 148 -8.03 8.75 -2.67
CA LYS A 148 -8.80 9.78 -1.96
C LYS A 148 -9.49 9.27 -0.71
N MET A 149 -9.74 7.97 -0.60
CA MET A 149 -10.24 7.36 0.63
C MET A 149 -9.17 7.39 1.73
N ARG A 150 -7.88 7.24 1.37
CA ARG A 150 -6.79 7.07 2.34
C ARG A 150 -5.87 8.27 2.51
N GLN A 151 -5.82 9.21 1.57
CA GLN A 151 -4.82 10.30 1.50
C GLN A 151 -4.66 11.10 2.80
N ASN A 152 -5.77 11.33 3.52
CA ASN A 152 -5.75 12.07 4.79
C ASN A 152 -5.33 11.23 6.01
N TYR A 153 -5.36 9.91 5.89
CA TYR A 153 -5.00 8.96 6.95
C TYR A 153 -3.59 8.37 6.73
N ASN A 154 -3.26 7.98 5.50
CA ASN A 154 -1.95 7.46 5.10
C ASN A 154 -1.63 7.90 3.66
N ASN A 155 -0.51 8.60 3.48
CA ASN A 155 -0.04 9.12 2.19
C ASN A 155 1.24 8.43 1.67
N GLU A 156 1.68 7.33 2.30
CA GLU A 156 2.96 6.69 1.97
C GLU A 156 2.90 5.82 0.71
N PHE A 157 1.71 5.33 0.34
CA PHE A 157 1.52 4.48 -0.83
C PHE A 157 0.67 5.16 -1.91
N PHE A 158 0.80 4.70 -3.15
CA PHE A 158 0.05 5.21 -4.31
C PHE A 158 0.25 6.70 -4.58
N PHE A 159 1.49 7.17 -4.44
CA PHE A 159 1.86 8.54 -4.73
C PHE A 159 1.62 8.89 -6.21
N GLN A 160 1.23 10.14 -6.49
CA GLN A 160 0.96 10.63 -7.86
C GLN A 160 -0.10 9.84 -8.65
N GLY A 161 -1.07 9.26 -7.96
CA GLY A 161 -2.18 8.56 -8.61
C GLY A 161 -3.47 9.37 -8.75
N SER A 162 -3.50 10.65 -8.36
CA SER A 162 -4.72 11.46 -8.45
C SER A 162 -4.98 11.92 -9.88
N ILE A 163 -6.23 11.85 -10.31
CA ILE A 163 -6.65 12.15 -11.68
C ILE A 163 -7.37 13.48 -11.75
N VAL A 164 -8.27 13.68 -10.80
CA VAL A 164 -9.10 14.88 -10.66
C VAL A 164 -8.69 15.56 -9.37
N SER A 165 -8.61 16.90 -9.40
CA SER A 165 -8.34 17.68 -8.18
C SER A 165 -9.35 17.37 -7.09
N SER A 166 -8.89 17.33 -5.83
CA SER A 166 -9.76 17.18 -4.65
C SER A 166 -10.74 18.35 -4.45
N SER A 167 -10.61 19.43 -5.24
CA SER A 167 -11.53 20.56 -5.24
C SER A 167 -12.80 20.33 -6.07
N VAL A 168 -12.86 19.26 -6.86
CA VAL A 168 -14.03 18.96 -7.71
C VAL A 168 -15.02 18.11 -6.92
N GLU A 169 -16.29 18.52 -6.94
CA GLU A 169 -17.38 17.79 -6.29
C GLU A 169 -17.42 16.33 -6.75
N GLY A 170 -17.61 15.41 -5.80
CA GLY A 170 -17.55 13.96 -6.02
C GLY A 170 -16.14 13.36 -5.97
N PHE A 171 -15.10 14.16 -6.25
CA PHE A 171 -13.69 13.76 -6.29
C PHE A 171 -12.90 14.25 -5.07
N GLU A 172 -13.59 14.66 -4.01
CA GLU A 172 -12.98 15.13 -2.77
C GLU A 172 -12.33 14.01 -1.96
N SER A 173 -11.18 14.32 -1.36
CA SER A 173 -10.51 13.45 -0.40
C SER A 173 -11.38 13.24 0.84
N LYS A 174 -11.58 11.99 1.23
CA LYS A 174 -12.46 11.64 2.35
C LYS A 174 -11.79 11.94 3.68
N LYS A 175 -12.59 12.38 4.65
CA LYS A 175 -12.15 12.74 6.00
C LYS A 175 -12.79 11.80 6.99
N LEU A 176 -12.06 11.50 8.07
CA LEU A 176 -12.61 10.77 9.19
C LEU A 176 -13.73 11.58 9.82
N GLU A 177 -14.80 10.89 10.21
CA GLU A 177 -15.89 11.53 10.94
C GLU A 177 -15.42 12.00 12.32
N GLU A 178 -16.11 13.01 12.83
CA GLU A 178 -15.88 13.49 14.18
C GLU A 178 -16.28 12.44 15.21
N ARG A 179 -15.64 12.51 16.38
CA ARG A 179 -15.86 11.54 17.42
C ARG A 179 -17.20 11.80 18.12
N ILE A 180 -18.04 10.78 18.19
CA ILE A 180 -19.34 10.82 18.86
C ILE A 180 -19.13 10.62 20.36
N ASN A 181 -19.65 11.51 21.19
CA ASN A 181 -19.66 11.32 22.64
C ASN A 181 -20.85 10.44 23.05
N LEU A 182 -20.59 9.41 23.84
CA LEU A 182 -21.60 8.45 24.34
C LEU A 182 -22.02 8.72 25.78
N ASP A 183 -21.52 9.81 26.38
CA ASP A 183 -21.87 10.27 27.73
C ASP A 183 -23.27 10.87 27.84
#